data_AF-A0A149VEA3-F1
#
_entry.id   AF-A0A149VEA3-F1
#
_cell.length_a   1.000
_cell.length_b   1.000
_cell.length_c   1.000
_cell.angle_alpha   90.00
_cell.angle_beta   90.00
_cell.angle_gamma   90.00
#
_symmetry.space_group_name_H-M   'P 1'
#
loop_
_entity.id
_entity.type
_entity.pdbx_description
1 polymer ?
#
loop_
_entity_poly.entity_id
_entity_poly.type
_entity_poly.pdbx_seq_one_letter_code
_entity_poly.pdbx_strand_id
1 'polypeptide(L)'
;MSQPTLQNRAVDVTFRLLSQAFGPNGEDTVTLSGLRVHAEVTQARFPTAESATVRIEGMTPDVMNRLSMAAPDPTRQSASELILTTQGGAGGRALVFQGGVTLAYVYYTTAPNVAFVAQAFSTVLPNAMKATPTGYRGAVSAGQVLGTIASKAGLTLHTQGVTSMLHDPYFHGSPGQQLTQCLETVPLCAGLGRGQLSVWPATSTALQPTSLGTTRQTLPSSTTQALSLSAETGLIGYPAWSAGGL
;
A
#
# COMPACT_ATOMS: atom_id res chain seq x y z
N MET A 1 5.65 35.32 -4.77
CA MET A 1 5.73 33.87 -4.56
C MET A 1 5.09 33.56 -3.21
N SER A 2 3.81 33.21 -3.18
CA SER A 2 3.10 32.85 -1.94
C SER A 2 3.49 31.43 -1.56
N GLN A 3 4.21 31.26 -0.46
CA GLN A 3 4.50 29.96 0.12
C GLN A 3 3.16 29.26 0.42
N PRO A 4 2.93 28.02 -0.05
CA PRO A 4 1.69 27.31 0.23
C PRO A 4 1.55 27.18 1.75
N THR A 5 0.48 27.75 2.28
CA THR A 5 0.15 27.66 3.70
C THR A 5 -0.24 26.23 4.03
N LEU A 6 0.38 25.66 5.07
CA LEU A 6 0.01 24.36 5.61
C LEU A 6 -1.49 24.35 5.94
N GLN A 7 -2.23 23.48 5.27
CA GLN A 7 -3.65 23.29 5.53
C GLN A 7 -3.78 22.40 6.77
N ASN A 8 -4.54 22.84 7.77
CA ASN A 8 -4.84 22.00 8.91
C ASN A 8 -5.81 20.88 8.47
N ARG A 9 -5.27 19.67 8.31
CA ARG A 9 -6.06 18.47 8.03
C ARG A 9 -5.89 17.51 9.20
N ALA A 10 -7.00 17.16 9.83
CA ALA A 10 -6.99 16.11 10.85
C ALA A 10 -6.61 14.79 10.18
N VAL A 11 -5.66 14.09 10.81
CA VAL A 11 -5.26 12.73 10.47
C VAL A 11 -5.76 11.82 11.58
N ASP A 12 -6.51 10.81 11.18
CA ASP A 12 -6.97 9.76 12.09
C ASP A 12 -6.15 8.50 11.82
N VAL A 13 -5.62 7.93 12.90
CA VAL A 13 -4.84 6.69 12.86
C VAL A 13 -5.66 5.58 13.50
N THR A 14 -6.02 4.58 12.71
CA THR A 14 -6.76 3.42 13.20
C THR A 14 -5.85 2.20 13.21
N PHE A 15 -5.79 1.51 14.34
CA PHE A 15 -5.20 0.19 14.44
C PHE A 15 -6.31 -0.85 14.62
N ARG A 16 -6.25 -1.95 13.87
CA ARG A 16 -7.08 -3.13 14.12
C ARG A 16 -6.18 -4.31 14.45
N LEU A 17 -6.31 -4.87 15.64
CA LEU A 17 -5.49 -5.98 16.12
C LEU A 17 -6.24 -7.28 15.94
N LEU A 18 -5.49 -8.37 15.73
CA LEU A 18 -6.08 -9.71 15.67
C LEU A 18 -6.41 -10.29 17.06
N SER A 19 -5.86 -9.70 18.11
CA SER A 19 -6.08 -10.10 19.49
C SER A 19 -6.85 -9.01 20.23
N GLN A 20 -7.83 -9.46 21.02
CA GLN A 20 -8.81 -8.71 21.81
C GLN A 20 -8.14 -7.79 22.84
N ALA A 21 -7.50 -6.71 22.39
CA ALA A 21 -6.49 -5.98 23.18
C ALA A 21 -6.99 -4.66 23.79
N PHE A 22 -8.08 -4.04 23.30
CA PHE A 22 -8.47 -2.70 23.74
C PHE A 22 -9.67 -2.63 24.71
N GLY A 23 -10.69 -3.48 24.58
CA GLY A 23 -11.94 -3.33 25.35
C GLY A 23 -12.24 -4.43 26.38
N PRO A 24 -13.03 -4.14 27.44
CA PRO A 24 -13.60 -5.17 28.33
C PRO A 24 -14.56 -6.13 27.59
N ASN A 25 -15.04 -5.73 26.42
CA ASN A 25 -15.83 -6.53 25.48
C ASN A 25 -15.01 -7.04 24.28
N GLY A 26 -13.68 -6.93 24.33
CA GLY A 26 -12.82 -7.46 23.27
C GLY A 26 -12.79 -6.63 21.99
N GLU A 27 -12.83 -5.30 22.10
CA GLU A 27 -12.63 -4.46 20.92
C GLU A 27 -11.20 -4.62 20.38
N ASP A 28 -11.11 -4.99 19.11
CA ASP A 28 -9.88 -5.17 18.34
C ASP A 28 -9.41 -3.86 17.68
N THR A 29 -10.24 -2.82 17.67
CA THR A 29 -9.98 -1.59 16.92
C THR A 29 -9.83 -0.38 17.83
N VAL A 30 -8.76 0.39 17.64
CA VAL A 30 -8.57 1.70 18.27
C VAL A 30 -8.41 2.76 17.18
N THR A 31 -9.13 3.87 17.30
CA THR A 31 -8.97 5.04 16.43
C THR A 31 -8.47 6.22 17.24
N LEU A 32 -7.35 6.77 16.82
CA LEU A 32 -6.65 7.89 17.45
C LEU A 32 -6.88 9.14 16.59
N SER A 33 -7.58 10.12 17.18
CA SER A 33 -7.95 11.38 16.55
C SER A 33 -7.49 12.56 17.40
N GLY A 34 -7.20 13.70 16.76
CA GLY A 34 -6.81 14.93 17.48
C GLY A 34 -5.42 14.90 18.12
N LEU A 35 -4.62 13.88 17.81
CA LEU A 35 -3.23 13.75 18.24
C LEU A 35 -2.27 14.35 17.21
N ARG A 36 -1.05 14.64 17.65
CA ARG A 36 0.02 15.07 16.73
C ARG A 36 0.59 13.83 16.05
N VAL A 37 0.38 13.75 14.74
CA VAL A 37 0.80 12.63 13.91
C VAL A 37 1.77 13.11 12.84
N HIS A 38 2.89 12.41 12.72
CA HIS A 38 3.78 12.50 11.57
C HIS A 38 3.77 11.14 10.87
N ALA A 39 3.32 11.09 9.62
CA ALA A 39 3.30 9.88 8.81
C ALA A 39 4.12 10.10 7.54
N GLU A 40 5.08 9.22 7.31
CA GLU A 40 5.81 9.10 6.06
C GLU A 40 5.27 7.88 5.32
N VAL A 41 4.71 8.10 4.14
CA VAL A 41 4.16 7.03 3.29
C VAL A 41 4.97 6.97 2.00
N THR A 42 5.53 5.80 1.73
CA THR A 42 6.33 5.55 0.52
C THR A 42 5.60 4.54 -0.35
N GLN A 43 5.37 4.90 -1.60
CA GLN A 43 4.83 4.00 -2.59
C GLN A 43 5.97 3.44 -3.45
N ALA A 44 6.13 2.12 -3.45
CA ALA A 44 7.06 1.43 -4.33
C ALA A 44 6.32 0.38 -5.17
N ARG A 45 7.02 -0.18 -6.16
CA ARG A 45 6.54 -1.33 -6.92
C ARG A 45 6.51 -2.56 -6.01
N PHE A 46 5.59 -3.47 -6.27
CA PHE A 46 5.61 -4.82 -5.73
C PHE A 46 6.97 -5.51 -6.05
N PRO A 47 7.57 -6.29 -5.14
CA PRO A 47 7.00 -6.86 -3.91
C PRO A 47 7.06 -5.97 -2.66
N THR A 48 7.79 -4.85 -2.66
CA THR A 48 7.85 -3.94 -1.49
C THR A 48 6.52 -3.22 -1.28
N ALA A 49 5.92 -2.75 -2.39
CA ALA A 49 4.63 -2.06 -2.40
C ALA A 49 4.61 -0.81 -1.50
N GLU A 50 3.41 -0.39 -1.05
CA GLU A 50 3.25 0.77 -0.18
C GLU A 50 3.70 0.45 1.27
N SER A 51 4.46 1.35 1.89
CA SER A 51 4.88 1.31 3.28
C SER A 51 4.57 2.62 4.00
N ALA A 52 4.37 2.54 5.32
CA ALA A 52 4.18 3.71 6.16
C ALA A 52 4.98 3.61 7.45
N THR A 53 5.61 4.72 7.84
CA THR A 53 6.19 4.92 9.17
C THR A 53 5.44 6.07 9.84
N VAL A 54 4.82 5.78 10.98
CA VAL A 54 3.94 6.72 11.69
C VAL A 54 4.49 6.96 13.08
N ARG A 55 4.61 8.22 13.45
CA ARG A 55 4.94 8.70 14.79
C ARG A 55 3.75 9.46 15.36
N ILE A 56 3.29 9.06 16.53
CA ILE A 56 2.11 9.62 17.20
C ILE A 56 2.50 10.11 18.59
N GLU A 57 2.24 11.39 18.86
CA GLU A 57 2.49 12.04 20.16
C GLU A 57 1.18 12.29 20.91
N GLY A 58 1.24 12.28 22.24
CA GLY A 58 0.07 12.57 23.10
C GLY A 58 -0.83 11.36 23.42
N MET A 59 -0.36 10.14 23.14
CA MET A 59 -1.06 8.91 23.53
C MET A 59 -0.90 8.62 25.02
N THR A 60 -1.90 7.95 25.61
CA THR A 60 -1.79 7.45 26.99
C THR A 60 -0.83 6.25 27.07
N PRO A 61 -0.08 6.09 28.17
CA PRO A 61 0.85 4.96 28.32
C PRO A 61 0.20 3.57 28.17
N ASP A 62 -1.04 3.40 28.62
CA ASP A 62 -1.78 2.14 28.49
C ASP A 62 -2.01 1.75 27.02
N VAL A 63 -2.47 2.70 26.20
CA VAL A 63 -2.70 2.47 24.76
C VAL A 63 -1.37 2.21 24.04
N MET A 64 -0.31 2.93 24.39
CA MET A 64 1.04 2.73 23.84
C MET A 64 1.59 1.32 24.14
N ASN A 65 1.41 0.84 25.37
CA ASN A 65 1.87 -0.49 25.77
C ASN A 65 1.10 -1.60 25.04
N ARG A 66 -0.24 -1.46 24.93
CA ARG A 66 -1.08 -2.42 24.20
C ARG A 66 -0.74 -2.48 22.72
N LEU A 67 -0.57 -1.33 22.07
CA LEU A 67 -0.18 -1.28 20.66
C LEU A 67 1.23 -1.80 20.41
N SER A 68 2.13 -1.73 21.39
CA SER A 68 3.47 -2.35 21.25
C SER A 68 3.41 -3.88 21.14
N MET A 69 2.30 -4.51 21.56
CA MET A 69 2.04 -5.94 21.35
C MET A 69 1.43 -6.26 19.98
N ALA A 70 1.12 -5.26 19.17
CA ALA A 70 0.53 -5.44 17.83
C ALA A 70 1.52 -6.01 16.81
N ALA A 71 2.83 -5.88 17.08
CA ALA A 71 3.88 -6.35 16.21
C ALA A 71 3.80 -7.88 16.04
N PRO A 72 4.08 -8.39 14.82
CA PRO A 72 3.97 -9.81 14.52
C PRO A 72 4.96 -10.64 15.34
N ASP A 73 4.53 -11.86 15.69
CA ASP A 73 5.42 -12.88 16.23
C ASP A 73 6.49 -13.24 15.17
N PRO A 74 7.77 -13.43 15.54
CA PRO A 74 8.81 -13.85 14.60
C PRO A 74 8.46 -15.08 13.75
N THR A 75 7.57 -15.95 14.23
CA THR A 75 7.12 -17.18 13.58
C THR A 75 5.82 -17.02 12.77
N ARG A 76 5.09 -15.92 12.95
CA ARG A 76 3.78 -15.69 12.30
C ARG A 76 3.57 -14.21 11.98
N GLN A 77 3.36 -13.92 10.70
CA GLN A 77 2.85 -12.61 10.30
C GLN A 77 1.47 -12.39 10.92
N SER A 78 1.35 -11.32 11.69
CA SER A 78 0.08 -10.82 12.23
C SER A 78 -0.62 -10.01 11.14
N ALA A 79 -1.93 -10.21 10.99
CA ALA A 79 -2.79 -9.34 10.19
C ALA A 79 -3.29 -8.11 10.99
N SER A 80 -2.58 -7.72 12.06
CA SER A 80 -2.77 -6.41 12.70
C SER A 80 -2.65 -5.32 11.64
N GLU A 81 -3.66 -4.48 11.51
CA GLU A 81 -3.80 -3.49 10.44
C GLU A 81 -3.55 -2.07 10.98
N LEU A 82 -2.87 -1.26 10.18
CA LEU A 82 -2.73 0.18 10.33
C LEU A 82 -3.46 0.86 9.18
N ILE A 83 -4.36 1.79 9.51
CA ILE A 83 -5.13 2.59 8.56
C ILE A 83 -4.89 4.07 8.87
N LEU A 84 -4.49 4.82 7.85
CA LEU A 84 -4.38 6.28 7.92
C LEU A 84 -5.50 6.90 7.10
N THR A 85 -6.29 7.76 7.72
CA THR A 85 -7.30 8.56 7.02
C THR A 85 -7.11 10.04 7.30
N THR A 86 -7.46 10.88 6.33
CA THR A 86 -7.41 12.34 6.48
C THR A 86 -8.74 12.97 6.11
N GLN A 87 -9.07 14.11 6.72
CA GLN A 87 -10.23 14.90 6.33
C GLN A 87 -10.04 15.47 4.91
N GLY A 88 -10.86 14.99 3.97
CA GLY A 88 -10.92 15.46 2.60
C GLY A 88 -11.68 16.78 2.47
N GLY A 89 -11.46 17.49 1.35
CA GLY A 89 -12.06 18.82 1.13
C GLY A 89 -13.58 18.87 1.03
N ALA A 90 -14.25 17.72 0.83
CA ALA A 90 -15.70 17.62 0.67
C ALA A 90 -16.42 16.99 1.90
N GLY A 91 -15.77 16.98 3.08
CA GLY A 91 -16.35 16.41 4.31
C GLY A 91 -16.28 14.88 4.43
N GLY A 92 -15.67 14.20 3.46
CA GLY A 92 -15.37 12.77 3.52
C GLY A 92 -13.96 12.49 4.03
N ARG A 93 -13.77 11.36 4.74
CA ARG A 93 -12.43 10.85 5.09
C ARG A 93 -11.80 10.16 3.89
N ALA A 94 -10.62 10.59 3.49
CA ALA A 94 -9.82 9.98 2.44
C ALA A 94 -8.85 8.96 3.03
N LEU A 95 -8.81 7.74 2.47
CA LEU A 95 -7.83 6.73 2.84
C LEU A 95 -6.46 7.11 2.27
N VAL A 96 -5.48 7.30 3.16
CA VAL A 96 -4.10 7.64 2.80
C VAL A 96 -3.25 6.37 2.69
N PHE A 97 -3.40 5.46 3.65
CA PHE A 97 -2.62 4.23 3.72
C PHE A 97 -3.42 3.12 4.40
N GLN A 98 -3.19 1.89 3.97
CA GLN A 98 -3.67 0.67 4.62
C GLN A 98 -2.62 -0.44 4.48
N GLY A 99 -2.25 -1.07 5.59
CA GLY A 99 -1.30 -2.17 5.56
C GLY A 99 -1.19 -2.89 6.89
N GLY A 100 -0.42 -3.97 6.90
CA GLY A 100 -0.18 -4.75 8.11
C GLY A 100 1.00 -4.21 8.90
N VAL A 101 0.85 -4.13 10.22
CA VAL A 101 1.87 -3.66 11.16
C VAL A 101 3.03 -4.65 11.20
N THR A 102 4.26 -4.15 11.04
CA THR A 102 5.50 -4.95 11.14
C THR A 102 6.35 -4.56 12.34
N LEU A 103 6.20 -3.33 12.82
CA LEU A 103 6.92 -2.81 13.97
C LEU A 103 6.02 -1.84 14.74
N ALA A 104 6.06 -1.93 16.07
CA ALA A 104 5.28 -1.09 16.96
C ALA A 104 6.01 -0.96 18.30
N TYR A 105 6.38 0.26 18.69
CA TYR A 105 7.10 0.50 19.95
C TYR A 105 6.94 1.94 20.46
N VAL A 106 7.21 2.12 21.74
CA VAL A 106 7.26 3.44 22.38
C VAL A 106 8.68 3.99 22.33
N TYR A 107 8.83 5.22 21.86
CA TYR A 107 10.10 5.92 21.77
C TYR A 107 10.21 6.98 22.88
N TYR A 108 10.92 6.61 23.95
CA TYR A 108 11.09 7.45 25.15
C TYR A 108 12.28 8.41 25.11
N THR A 109 13.18 8.32 24.13
CA THR A 109 14.42 9.12 24.11
C THR A 109 14.17 10.61 23.89
N THR A 110 13.00 11.01 23.36
CA THR A 110 12.60 12.40 23.15
C THR A 110 11.78 12.98 24.31
N ALA A 111 11.84 12.36 25.50
CA ALA A 111 11.17 12.88 26.69
C ALA A 111 11.47 14.38 26.90
N PRO A 112 10.46 15.21 27.25
CA PRO A 112 9.10 14.85 27.64
C PRO A 112 8.14 14.51 26.47
N ASN A 113 8.54 14.75 25.22
CA ASN A 113 7.74 14.48 24.02
C ASN A 113 7.87 13.02 23.58
N VAL A 114 7.32 12.11 24.38
CA VAL A 114 7.26 10.67 24.08
C VAL A 114 6.33 10.43 22.88
N ALA A 115 6.74 9.54 21.98
CA ALA A 115 5.89 9.13 20.86
C ALA A 115 5.81 7.63 20.74
N PHE A 116 4.68 7.18 20.20
CA PHE A 116 4.52 5.84 19.68
C PHE A 116 4.94 5.80 18.21
N VAL A 117 5.71 4.79 17.83
CA VAL A 117 6.17 4.59 16.46
C VAL A 117 5.63 3.27 15.95
N ALA A 118 5.00 3.30 14.78
CA ALA A 118 4.53 2.12 14.06
C ALA A 118 5.04 2.12 12.62
N GLN A 119 5.39 0.94 12.12
CA GLN A 119 5.70 0.70 10.72
C GLN A 119 4.75 -0.35 10.16
N ALA A 120 4.29 -0.15 8.94
CA ALA A 120 3.40 -1.07 8.25
C ALA A 120 3.72 -1.18 6.75
N PHE A 121 3.38 -2.33 6.18
CA PHE A 121 3.50 -2.60 4.75
C PHE A 121 2.17 -3.15 4.22
N SER A 122 1.77 -2.66 3.07
CA SER A 122 0.54 -3.10 2.39
C SER A 122 0.57 -4.58 1.99
N THR A 123 1.75 -5.17 1.76
CA THR A 123 1.92 -6.59 1.43
C THR A 123 1.75 -7.56 2.59
N VAL A 124 1.78 -7.09 3.85
CA VAL A 124 1.68 -7.98 5.03
C VAL A 124 0.31 -8.63 5.10
N LEU A 125 -0.76 -7.88 4.85
CA LEU A 125 -2.14 -8.38 4.88
C LEU A 125 -2.37 -9.54 3.91
N PRO A 126 -2.08 -9.42 2.59
CA PRO A 126 -2.25 -10.53 1.64
C PRO A 126 -1.27 -11.68 1.88
N ASN A 127 -0.14 -11.46 2.57
CA ASN A 127 0.79 -12.55 2.90
C ASN A 127 0.37 -13.34 4.14
N ALA A 128 -0.33 -12.72 5.08
CA ALA A 128 -0.86 -13.36 6.29
C ALA A 128 -2.12 -14.21 6.03
N MET A 129 -2.80 -14.01 4.90
CA MET A 129 -4.03 -14.73 4.55
C MET A 129 -3.76 -16.16 4.10
N LYS A 130 -4.59 -17.10 4.58
CA LYS A 130 -4.66 -18.46 4.01
C LYS A 130 -5.50 -18.42 2.73
N ALA A 131 -5.00 -19.04 1.67
CA ALA A 131 -5.74 -19.16 0.41
C ALA A 131 -5.61 -20.56 -0.19
N THR A 132 -6.64 -20.97 -0.93
CA THR A 132 -6.54 -22.14 -1.80
C THR A 132 -5.59 -21.83 -2.97
N PRO A 133 -4.92 -22.84 -3.55
CA PRO A 133 -4.15 -22.66 -4.77
C PRO A 133 -4.99 -22.07 -5.91
N THR A 134 -4.36 -21.31 -6.80
CA THR A 134 -4.97 -20.81 -8.04
C THR A 134 -4.35 -21.57 -9.20
N GLY A 135 -5.17 -22.33 -9.92
CA GLY A 135 -4.69 -23.03 -11.11
C GLY A 135 -5.75 -23.11 -12.18
N TYR A 136 -5.30 -23.19 -13.43
CA TYR A 136 -6.15 -23.29 -14.61
C TYR A 136 -5.64 -24.41 -15.52
N ARG A 137 -6.54 -25.01 -16.29
CA ARG A 137 -6.17 -25.91 -17.40
C ARG A 137 -6.30 -25.17 -18.72
N GLY A 138 -5.30 -25.28 -19.57
CA GLY A 138 -5.22 -24.61 -20.87
C GLY A 138 -4.80 -23.13 -20.76
N ALA A 139 -5.07 -22.39 -21.82
CA ALA A 139 -4.71 -20.98 -21.92
C ALA A 139 -5.66 -20.08 -21.10
N VAL A 140 -5.10 -19.18 -20.30
CA VAL A 140 -5.84 -18.20 -19.49
C VAL A 140 -5.14 -16.85 -19.52
N SER A 141 -5.90 -15.75 -19.50
CA SER A 141 -5.31 -14.40 -19.47
C SER A 141 -4.69 -14.08 -18.11
N ALA A 142 -3.55 -13.42 -18.09
CA ALA A 142 -2.90 -12.99 -16.85
C ALA A 142 -3.81 -12.09 -16.00
N GLY A 143 -4.62 -11.23 -16.63
CA GLY A 143 -5.62 -10.40 -15.95
C GLY A 143 -6.66 -11.23 -15.19
N GLN A 144 -7.14 -12.34 -15.75
CA GLN A 144 -8.09 -13.23 -15.08
C GLN A 144 -7.46 -13.96 -13.89
N VAL A 145 -6.22 -14.43 -14.04
CA VAL A 145 -5.49 -15.08 -12.94
C VAL A 145 -5.27 -14.09 -11.79
N LEU A 146 -4.75 -12.90 -12.11
CA LEU A 146 -4.53 -11.84 -11.13
C LEU A 146 -5.82 -11.37 -10.47
N GLY A 147 -6.94 -11.33 -11.19
CA GLY A 147 -8.26 -10.99 -10.63
C GLY A 147 -8.73 -12.01 -9.62
N THR A 148 -8.47 -13.30 -9.88
CA THR A 148 -8.79 -14.38 -8.94
C THR A 148 -7.94 -14.28 -7.68
N ILE A 149 -6.63 -14.02 -7.83
CA ILE A 149 -5.72 -13.86 -6.68
C ILE A 149 -6.06 -12.60 -5.87
N ALA A 150 -6.34 -11.47 -6.54
CA ALA A 150 -6.75 -10.23 -5.90
C ALA A 150 -8.05 -10.40 -5.09
N SER A 151 -9.03 -11.10 -5.65
CA SER A 151 -10.29 -11.40 -4.96
C SER A 151 -10.08 -12.24 -3.69
N LYS A 152 -9.15 -13.20 -3.72
CA LYS A 152 -8.75 -13.99 -2.53
C LYS A 152 -8.13 -13.12 -1.42
N ALA A 153 -7.51 -12.00 -1.79
CA ALA A 153 -6.93 -11.03 -0.86
C ALA A 153 -7.89 -9.90 -0.47
N GLY A 154 -9.13 -9.88 -0.98
CA GLY A 154 -10.06 -8.75 -0.79
C GLY A 154 -9.62 -7.46 -1.50
N LEU A 155 -8.77 -7.56 -2.52
CA LEU A 155 -8.24 -6.43 -3.28
C LEU A 155 -9.06 -6.17 -4.53
N THR A 156 -9.19 -4.90 -4.90
CA THR A 156 -9.76 -4.50 -6.19
C THR A 156 -8.67 -4.49 -7.26
N LEU A 157 -8.86 -5.24 -8.34
CA LEU A 157 -7.90 -5.28 -9.45
C LEU A 157 -8.12 -4.12 -10.42
N HIS A 158 -7.03 -3.44 -10.79
CA HIS A 158 -6.99 -2.45 -11.86
C HIS A 158 -5.88 -2.81 -12.84
N THR A 159 -6.26 -3.16 -14.07
CA THR A 159 -5.31 -3.51 -15.12
C THR A 159 -5.17 -2.38 -16.13
N GLN A 160 -3.96 -2.16 -16.59
CA GLN A 160 -3.63 -1.17 -17.61
C GLN A 160 -2.81 -1.86 -18.70
N GLY A 161 -3.46 -2.29 -19.80
CA GLY A 161 -2.76 -2.85 -20.97
C GLY A 161 -2.19 -4.27 -20.79
N VAL A 162 -2.73 -5.07 -19.85
CA VAL A 162 -2.29 -6.46 -19.64
C VAL A 162 -2.90 -7.37 -20.71
N THR A 163 -2.06 -7.91 -21.60
CA THR A 163 -2.47 -8.78 -22.73
C THR A 163 -1.88 -10.19 -22.68
N SER A 164 -1.03 -10.48 -21.70
CA SER A 164 -0.30 -11.74 -21.60
C SER A 164 -1.22 -12.94 -21.31
N MET A 165 -0.86 -14.09 -21.89
CA MET A 165 -1.52 -15.37 -21.66
C MET A 165 -0.59 -16.32 -20.91
N LEU A 166 -1.17 -17.12 -20.03
CA LEU A 166 -0.52 -18.18 -19.27
C LEU A 166 -1.10 -19.53 -19.73
N HIS A 167 -0.29 -20.59 -19.70
CA HIS A 167 -0.74 -21.94 -20.04
C HIS A 167 -0.52 -22.87 -18.86
N ASP A 168 -1.59 -23.56 -18.45
CA ASP A 168 -1.62 -24.44 -17.28
C ASP A 168 -0.96 -23.86 -16.01
N PRO A 169 -1.20 -22.57 -15.65
CA PRO A 169 -0.55 -21.98 -14.48
C PRO A 169 -1.04 -22.64 -13.19
N TYR A 170 -0.15 -22.76 -12.20
CA TYR A 170 -0.46 -23.22 -10.86
C TYR A 170 0.32 -22.39 -9.82
N PHE A 171 -0.41 -21.70 -8.96
CA PHE A 171 0.12 -20.83 -7.92
C PHE A 171 -0.39 -21.27 -6.54
N HIS A 172 0.50 -21.28 -5.55
CA HIS A 172 0.20 -21.80 -4.22
C HIS A 172 0.65 -20.83 -3.11
N GLY A 173 0.27 -21.15 -1.87
CA GLY A 173 0.58 -20.31 -0.70
C GLY A 173 -0.45 -19.21 -0.49
N SER A 174 -0.06 -18.17 0.25
CA SER A 174 -0.91 -17.00 0.52
C SER A 174 -1.18 -16.20 -0.77
N PRO A 175 -2.22 -15.37 -0.82
CA PRO A 175 -2.47 -14.51 -1.98
C PRO A 175 -1.26 -13.67 -2.39
N GLY A 176 -0.51 -13.11 -1.43
CA GLY A 176 0.71 -12.36 -1.73
C GLY A 176 1.80 -13.22 -2.38
N GLN A 177 1.97 -14.47 -1.93
CA GLN A 177 2.89 -15.43 -2.57
C GLN A 177 2.44 -15.80 -3.99
N GLN A 178 1.13 -16.04 -4.19
CA GLN A 178 0.58 -16.32 -5.51
C GLN A 178 0.75 -15.14 -6.49
N LEU A 179 0.63 -13.89 -6.01
CA LEU A 179 0.91 -12.69 -6.80
C LEU A 179 2.39 -12.65 -7.22
N THR A 180 3.32 -12.87 -6.29
CA THR A 180 4.75 -12.94 -6.61
C THR A 180 5.03 -13.98 -7.68
N GLN A 181 4.53 -15.21 -7.50
CA GLN A 181 4.70 -16.27 -8.49
C GLN A 181 4.14 -15.89 -9.87
N CYS A 182 2.95 -15.28 -9.91
CA CYS A 182 2.35 -14.84 -11.18
C CYS A 182 3.18 -13.74 -11.86
N LEU A 183 3.69 -12.77 -11.11
CA LEU A 183 4.50 -11.67 -11.66
C LEU A 183 5.91 -12.11 -12.07
N GLU A 184 6.42 -13.21 -11.51
CA GLU A 184 7.67 -13.83 -11.97
C GLU A 184 7.49 -14.62 -13.28
N THR A 185 6.29 -15.13 -13.55
CA THR A 185 6.01 -15.90 -14.79
C THR A 185 5.78 -15.05 -16.03
N VAL A 186 5.45 -13.77 -15.88
CA VAL A 186 5.07 -12.87 -16.98
C VAL A 186 5.73 -11.50 -16.77
N PRO A 187 6.22 -10.81 -17.82
CA PRO A 187 6.81 -9.47 -17.70
C PRO A 187 5.75 -8.40 -17.35
N LEU A 188 5.28 -8.42 -16.12
CA LEU A 188 4.32 -7.47 -15.56
C LEU A 188 4.92 -6.78 -14.34
N CYS A 189 4.50 -5.55 -14.13
CA CYS A 189 4.75 -4.78 -12.92
C CYS A 189 3.43 -4.60 -12.18
N ALA A 190 3.51 -4.54 -10.85
CA ALA A 190 2.35 -4.29 -10.02
C ALA A 190 2.65 -3.29 -8.90
N GLY A 191 1.62 -2.56 -8.49
CA GLY A 191 1.58 -1.75 -7.29
C GLY A 191 0.44 -2.26 -6.39
N LEU A 192 0.69 -2.29 -5.09
CA LEU A 192 -0.28 -2.74 -4.10
C LEU A 192 -0.37 -1.68 -3.00
N GLY A 193 -1.59 -1.27 -2.67
CA GLY A 193 -1.83 -0.22 -1.68
C GLY A 193 -3.30 0.14 -1.60
N ARG A 194 -3.75 0.63 -0.43
CA ARG A 194 -5.13 1.12 -0.21
C ARG A 194 -6.24 0.17 -0.70
N GLY A 195 -6.06 -1.14 -0.51
CA GLY A 195 -7.04 -2.16 -0.94
C GLY A 195 -7.10 -2.41 -2.46
N GLN A 196 -6.12 -1.89 -3.21
CA GLN A 196 -6.05 -1.96 -4.67
C GLN A 196 -4.81 -2.71 -5.13
N LEU A 197 -4.96 -3.53 -6.17
CA LEU A 197 -3.87 -4.10 -6.95
C LEU A 197 -3.89 -3.48 -8.34
N SER A 198 -2.89 -2.65 -8.64
CA SER A 198 -2.70 -2.04 -9.97
C SER A 198 -1.65 -2.82 -10.74
N VAL A 199 -1.92 -3.20 -11.98
CA VAL A 199 -1.02 -4.02 -12.81
C VAL A 199 -0.85 -3.42 -14.19
N TRP A 200 0.39 -3.37 -14.66
CA TRP A 200 0.77 -2.85 -15.98
C TRP A 200 1.90 -3.70 -16.58
N PRO A 201 2.08 -3.71 -17.91
CA PRO A 201 3.23 -4.34 -18.55
C PRO A 201 4.54 -3.80 -17.98
N ALA A 202 5.50 -4.68 -17.74
CA ALA A 202 6.87 -4.22 -17.55
C ALA A 202 7.32 -3.61 -18.88
N THR A 203 7.43 -2.28 -18.97
CA THR A 203 8.07 -1.66 -20.11
C THR A 203 9.48 -2.24 -20.21
N SER A 204 9.80 -2.87 -21.34
CA SER A 204 11.16 -3.32 -21.63
C SER A 204 12.04 -2.10 -21.83
N THR A 205 12.45 -1.49 -20.73
CA THR A 205 13.59 -0.58 -20.70
C THR A 205 14.64 -1.19 -19.78
N ALA A 206 15.15 -2.36 -20.19
CA ALA A 206 16.60 -2.42 -20.23
C ALA A 206 17.04 -1.18 -21.03
N LEU A 207 17.94 -0.40 -20.46
CA LEU A 207 18.55 0.78 -21.05
C LEU A 207 19.00 0.49 -22.49
N GLN A 208 18.09 0.61 -23.43
CA GLN A 208 18.42 0.71 -24.83
C GLN A 208 18.40 2.21 -25.06
N PRO A 209 19.57 2.87 -25.23
CA PRO A 209 19.58 4.24 -25.66
C PRO A 209 18.89 4.24 -27.01
N THR A 210 17.62 4.65 -27.03
CA THR A 210 16.93 4.91 -28.28
C THR A 210 17.68 6.07 -28.88
N SER A 211 18.39 5.77 -29.98
CA SER A 211 19.03 6.76 -30.82
C SER A 211 18.04 7.90 -31.06
N LEU A 212 18.51 9.13 -30.85
CA LEU A 212 17.86 10.36 -31.27
C LEU A 212 17.36 10.19 -32.72
N GLY A 213 16.06 9.98 -32.87
CA GLY A 213 15.49 9.63 -34.17
C GLY A 213 13.98 9.43 -34.08
N THR A 214 13.26 10.55 -34.10
CA THR A 214 11.90 10.70 -34.62
C THR A 214 11.09 9.42 -34.80
N THR A 215 10.31 9.03 -33.79
CA THR A 215 8.90 8.66 -33.89
C THR A 215 8.38 8.36 -32.48
N ARG A 216 7.47 9.21 -31.98
CA ARG A 216 6.66 8.85 -30.82
C ARG A 216 5.82 7.65 -31.22
N GLN A 217 6.17 6.46 -30.75
CA GLN A 217 5.28 5.31 -30.85
C GLN A 217 4.05 5.64 -29.99
N THR A 218 2.95 5.90 -30.67
CA THR A 218 1.66 6.24 -30.07
C THR A 218 1.16 5.05 -29.28
N LEU A 219 1.26 5.10 -27.95
CA LEU A 219 0.45 4.26 -27.08
C LEU A 219 -1.03 4.49 -27.44
N PRO A 220 -1.86 3.44 -27.52
CA PRO A 220 -3.28 3.60 -27.77
C PRO A 220 -3.87 4.48 -26.67
N SER A 221 -4.36 5.63 -27.11
CA SER A 221 -4.93 6.70 -26.31
C SER A 221 -6.27 6.22 -25.76
N SER A 222 -6.26 5.47 -24.67
CA SER A 222 -7.41 5.45 -23.78
C SER A 222 -7.37 6.76 -22.99
N THR A 223 -8.34 7.61 -23.29
CA THR A 223 -8.53 8.96 -22.77
C THR A 223 -8.63 8.96 -21.24
N THR A 224 -7.49 9.09 -20.57
CA THR A 224 -7.41 9.90 -19.37
C THR A 224 -6.29 10.88 -19.65
N GLN A 225 -6.70 12.10 -19.96
CA GLN A 225 -5.83 13.26 -20.12
C GLN A 225 -4.73 13.17 -19.06
N ALA A 226 -3.46 13.14 -19.48
CA ALA A 226 -2.35 13.18 -18.54
C ALA A 226 -2.65 14.34 -17.58
N LEU A 227 -2.81 14.02 -16.29
CA LEU A 227 -3.16 15.02 -15.29
C LEU A 227 -2.08 16.10 -15.38
N SER A 228 -2.47 17.30 -15.81
CA SER A 228 -1.56 18.43 -15.84
C SER A 228 -1.28 18.77 -14.39
N LEU A 229 -0.11 18.35 -13.90
CA LEU A 229 0.36 18.65 -12.56
C LEU A 229 1.21 19.92 -12.64
N SER A 230 0.64 21.03 -12.18
CA SER A 230 1.30 22.32 -12.02
C SER A 230 1.20 22.77 -10.56
N ALA A 231 1.95 23.82 -10.23
CA ALA A 231 1.79 24.48 -8.93
C ALA A 231 0.35 24.98 -8.70
N GLU A 232 -0.39 25.30 -9.78
CA GLU A 232 -1.78 25.77 -9.73
C GLU A 232 -2.77 24.63 -9.53
N THR A 233 -2.46 23.42 -9.98
CA THR A 233 -3.30 22.22 -9.81
C THR A 233 -2.94 21.39 -8.57
N GLY A 234 -2.14 21.95 -7.65
CA GLY A 234 -1.88 21.36 -6.33
C GLY A 234 -0.60 20.52 -6.22
N LEU A 235 0.32 20.60 -7.18
CA LEU A 235 1.65 19.99 -7.05
C LEU A 235 2.46 20.74 -5.97
N ILE A 236 2.62 20.14 -4.78
CA ILE A 236 3.49 20.65 -3.72
C ILE A 236 4.84 19.93 -3.84
N GLY A 237 5.83 20.60 -4.41
CA GLY A 237 7.17 20.03 -4.66
C GLY A 237 7.28 19.32 -6.01
N TYR A 238 8.47 18.82 -6.35
CA TYR A 238 8.65 18.01 -7.55
C TYR A 238 8.45 16.53 -7.20
N PRO A 239 7.82 15.73 -8.07
CA PRO A 239 7.80 14.28 -7.87
C PRO A 239 9.24 13.78 -7.78
N ALA A 240 9.59 13.18 -6.66
CA ALA A 240 10.84 12.47 -6.50
C ALA A 240 10.69 11.11 -7.18
N TRP A 241 11.61 10.77 -8.08
CA TRP A 241 11.63 9.48 -8.73
C TRP A 241 11.80 8.37 -7.67
N SER A 242 10.85 7.45 -7.60
CA SER A 242 11.03 6.17 -6.91
C SER A 242 11.40 5.10 -7.93
N ALA A 243 12.22 4.12 -7.54
CA ALA A 243 12.55 2.99 -8.41
C ALA A 243 11.32 2.14 -8.84
N GLY A 244 10.14 2.40 -8.24
CA GLY A 244 8.88 1.75 -8.56
C GLY A 244 7.97 2.49 -9.54
N GLY A 245 8.33 3.70 -9.96
CA GLY A 245 7.48 4.58 -10.78
C GLY A 245 7.09 5.88 -10.06
N LEU A 246 6.28 6.68 -10.75
CA LEU A 246 5.61 7.87 -10.20
C LEU A 246 4.29 7.48 -9.53
#